data_AF-A0A9W9MUL7-F1
#
_entry.id   AF-A0A9W9MUL7-F1
#
_cell.length_a   1.000
_cell.length_b   1.000
_cell.length_c   1.000
_cell.angle_alpha   90.00
_cell.angle_beta   90.00
_cell.angle_gamma   90.00
#
_symmetry.space_group_name_H-M   'P 1'
#
loop_
_entity.id
_entity.type
_entity.pdbx_description
1 polymer ?
#
loop_
_entity_poly.entity_id
_entity_poly.type
_entity_poly.pdbx_seq_one_letter_code
_entity_poly.pdbx_strand_id
1 'polypeptide(L)'
;MTSDRRIAEMVELPTQKEEVQLLDPTSLECLVDFGYGLGWNLRQDILAIRTVILQDGCVIGLKLQHPFGDANAMMRIAKAYCALVDGKLVDPVSFIRPPLEVKSGYKSGAEGNAVGWASLLKSSWRQRTQIFKNSSSRRIPKSLFIPRKQIHEWTKEAQEHTARVIENDLILSYLYRHFSNDEARSPNLGITMNVQRQLQREAGFSCLYHLILTKPKP
;
A
#
# COMPACT_ATOMS: atom_id res chain seq x y z
N MET A 1 -2.73 -11.22 -33.31
CA MET A 1 -2.36 -9.80 -33.06
C MET A 1 -1.31 -9.81 -31.97
N THR A 2 -0.09 -9.39 -32.31
CA THR A 2 1.13 -9.65 -31.54
C THR A 2 1.31 -8.66 -30.39
N SER A 3 1.87 -9.15 -29.29
CA SER A 3 2.22 -8.46 -28.05
C SER A 3 2.94 -7.13 -28.27
N ASP A 4 3.72 -7.06 -29.35
CA ASP A 4 4.57 -5.93 -29.71
C ASP A 4 3.77 -4.64 -30.01
N ARG A 5 2.56 -4.76 -30.54
CA ARG A 5 1.73 -3.58 -30.88
C ARG A 5 1.13 -2.90 -29.65
N ARG A 6 0.96 -3.64 -28.55
CA ARG A 6 0.48 -3.11 -27.25
C ARG A 6 1.59 -2.42 -26.46
N ILE A 7 2.84 -2.82 -26.66
CA ILE A 7 4.00 -2.25 -25.95
C ILE A 7 4.38 -0.90 -26.55
N ALA A 8 4.27 -0.73 -27.87
CA ALA A 8 4.50 0.56 -28.51
C ALA A 8 3.52 1.66 -28.03
N GLU A 9 2.26 1.30 -27.73
CA GLU A 9 1.29 2.21 -27.11
C GLU A 9 1.60 2.53 -25.63
N MET A 10 2.44 1.75 -24.95
CA MET A 10 2.82 1.98 -23.54
C MET A 10 3.98 2.98 -23.36
N VAL A 11 4.72 3.29 -24.43
CA VAL A 11 5.95 4.12 -24.39
C VAL A 11 5.73 5.56 -24.88
N GLU A 12 4.51 5.91 -25.31
CA GLU A 12 4.10 7.31 -25.37
C GLU A 12 3.80 7.80 -23.94
N LEU A 13 4.85 8.05 -23.15
CA LEU A 13 4.75 8.93 -22.00
C LEU A 13 4.13 10.22 -22.53
N PRO A 14 2.93 10.63 -22.08
CA PRO A 14 2.34 11.87 -22.54
C PRO A 14 3.36 12.96 -22.30
N THR A 15 3.80 13.63 -23.37
CA THR A 15 4.63 14.82 -23.36
C THR A 15 4.19 15.64 -22.17
N GLN A 16 5.03 15.78 -21.14
CA GLN A 16 4.67 16.28 -19.80
C GLN A 16 3.70 17.47 -19.90
N LYS A 17 2.40 17.21 -19.92
CA LYS A 17 1.40 18.25 -19.78
C LYS A 17 1.49 18.66 -18.32
N GLU A 18 1.61 19.96 -18.06
CA GLU A 18 1.75 20.52 -16.70
C GLU A 18 0.49 20.37 -15.83
N GLU A 19 -0.48 19.55 -16.26
CA GLU A 19 -1.77 19.36 -15.63
C GLU A 19 -1.90 17.98 -14.98
N VAL A 20 -2.78 17.91 -13.98
CA VAL A 20 -3.17 16.66 -13.31
C VAL A 20 -3.85 15.72 -14.33
N GLN A 21 -3.36 14.49 -14.41
CA GLN A 21 -3.79 13.54 -15.44
C GLN A 21 -4.18 12.18 -14.86
N LEU A 22 -5.20 11.57 -15.45
CA LEU A 22 -5.60 10.20 -15.13
C LEU A 22 -4.97 9.22 -16.13
N LEU A 23 -4.07 8.38 -15.64
CA LEU A 23 -3.37 7.35 -16.40
C LEU A 23 -4.07 6.00 -16.24
N ASP A 24 -3.98 5.17 -17.26
CA ASP A 24 -4.48 3.79 -17.23
C ASP A 24 -3.34 2.80 -16.90
N PRO A 25 -3.30 2.23 -15.69
CA PRO A 25 -2.27 1.28 -15.31
C PRO A 25 -2.54 -0.14 -15.82
N THR A 26 -3.70 -0.41 -16.45
CA THR A 26 -4.18 -1.77 -16.74
C THR A 26 -3.15 -2.61 -17.51
N SER A 27 -2.54 -2.04 -18.54
CA SER A 27 -1.54 -2.76 -19.35
C SER A 27 -0.33 -3.21 -18.51
N LEU A 28 0.14 -2.35 -17.59
CA LEU A 28 1.25 -2.66 -16.70
C LEU A 28 0.84 -3.68 -15.64
N GLU A 29 -0.33 -3.53 -15.04
CA GLU A 29 -0.88 -4.46 -14.05
C GLU A 29 -1.06 -5.86 -14.62
N CYS A 30 -1.52 -5.99 -15.87
CA CYS A 30 -1.66 -7.28 -16.54
C CYS A 30 -0.31 -8.02 -16.72
N LEU A 31 0.81 -7.31 -16.85
CA LEU A 31 2.14 -7.96 -16.97
C LEU A 31 2.54 -8.66 -15.69
N VAL A 32 2.16 -8.10 -14.54
CA VAL A 32 2.49 -8.60 -13.20
C VAL A 32 1.32 -9.25 -12.50
N ASP A 33 0.26 -9.60 -13.23
CA ASP A 33 -0.87 -10.31 -12.64
C ASP A 33 -0.40 -11.69 -12.15
N PHE A 34 -0.50 -11.93 -10.86
CA PHE A 34 -0.15 -13.24 -10.30
C PHE A 34 -1.23 -14.28 -10.65
N GLY A 35 -2.41 -13.87 -11.12
CA GLY A 35 -3.55 -14.73 -11.36
C GLY A 35 -4.35 -14.97 -10.08
N TYR A 36 -5.66 -15.12 -10.24
CA TYR A 36 -6.58 -15.50 -9.16
C TYR A 36 -7.32 -16.77 -9.58
N GLY A 37 -6.63 -17.92 -9.51
CA GLY A 37 -7.27 -19.22 -9.74
C GLY A 37 -8.07 -19.70 -8.52
N LEU A 38 -9.12 -20.52 -8.75
CA LEU A 38 -9.91 -21.14 -7.68
C LEU A 38 -9.06 -21.99 -6.69
N GLY A 39 -7.90 -22.50 -7.13
CA GLY A 39 -6.96 -23.23 -6.28
C GLY A 39 -6.07 -22.37 -5.36
N TRP A 40 -6.07 -21.05 -5.52
CA TRP A 40 -5.16 -20.14 -4.79
C TRP A 40 -5.46 -20.06 -3.29
N ASN A 41 -6.69 -20.37 -2.88
CA ASN A 41 -7.07 -20.37 -1.47
C ASN A 41 -6.46 -21.55 -0.68
N LEU A 42 -5.88 -22.56 -1.34
CA LEU A 42 -5.40 -23.79 -0.71
C LEU A 42 -3.88 -23.81 -0.46
N ARG A 43 -3.11 -23.01 -1.20
CA ARG A 43 -1.66 -22.81 -0.98
C ARG A 43 -1.32 -21.36 -1.27
N GLN A 44 -1.29 -20.53 -0.23
CA GLN A 44 -0.87 -19.14 -0.38
C GLN A 44 0.63 -19.07 -0.08
N ASP A 45 1.44 -18.82 -1.11
CA ASP A 45 2.84 -18.44 -0.92
C ASP A 45 2.89 -17.13 -0.12
N ILE A 46 3.80 -17.05 0.85
CA ILE A 46 3.96 -15.83 1.68
C ILE A 46 4.46 -14.68 0.81
N LEU A 47 5.39 -14.97 -0.09
CA LEU A 47 6.01 -14.04 -1.04
C LEU A 47 6.03 -14.70 -2.42
N ALA A 48 5.59 -13.98 -3.43
CA ALA A 48 5.75 -14.33 -4.84
C ALA A 48 6.40 -13.16 -5.59
N ILE A 49 7.37 -13.48 -6.45
CA ILE A 49 8.07 -12.50 -7.28
C ILE A 49 7.88 -12.94 -8.74
N ARG A 50 7.50 -12.01 -9.60
CA ARG A 50 7.35 -12.23 -11.03
C ARG A 50 8.15 -11.18 -11.78
N THR A 51 9.00 -11.61 -12.69
CA THR A 51 9.76 -10.71 -13.57
C THR A 51 9.33 -10.92 -15.00
N VAL A 52 9.00 -9.84 -15.69
CA VAL A 52 8.70 -9.81 -17.12
C VAL A 52 9.78 -9.01 -17.81
N ILE A 53 10.48 -9.65 -18.73
CA ILE A 53 11.52 -9.01 -19.54
C ILE A 53 10.85 -8.42 -20.79
N LEU A 54 11.14 -7.15 -21.07
CA LEU A 54 10.71 -6.40 -22.24
C LEU A 54 11.95 -6.14 -23.13
N GLN A 55 11.74 -5.59 -24.32
CA GLN A 55 12.85 -5.29 -25.25
C GLN A 55 13.86 -4.32 -24.64
N ASP A 56 13.38 -3.26 -23.97
CA ASP A 56 14.22 -2.18 -23.42
C ASP A 56 14.22 -2.12 -21.88
N GLY A 57 13.80 -3.18 -21.21
CA GLY A 57 13.75 -3.17 -19.76
C GLY A 57 13.11 -4.40 -19.13
N CYS A 58 12.75 -4.29 -17.86
CA CYS A 58 12.01 -5.33 -17.16
C CYS A 58 11.00 -4.73 -16.19
N VAL A 59 9.94 -5.49 -15.93
CA VAL A 59 8.93 -5.18 -14.91
C VAL A 59 9.00 -6.28 -13.85
N ILE A 60 9.13 -5.87 -12.59
CA ILE A 60 9.18 -6.78 -11.45
C ILE A 60 7.93 -6.56 -10.61
N GLY A 61 7.08 -7.59 -10.53
CA GLY A 61 5.97 -7.66 -9.61
C GLY A 61 6.38 -8.37 -8.33
N LEU A 62 5.98 -7.83 -7.17
CA LEU A 62 6.12 -8.49 -5.87
C LEU A 62 4.75 -8.60 -5.21
N LYS A 63 4.45 -9.77 -4.64
CA LYS A 63 3.23 -10.05 -3.90
C LYS A 63 3.59 -10.64 -2.55
N LEU A 64 3.14 -10.00 -1.47
CA LEU A 64 3.38 -10.42 -0.10
C LEU A 64 2.04 -10.58 0.60
N GLN A 65 1.89 -11.64 1.38
CA GLN A 65 0.74 -11.77 2.27
C GLN A 65 0.78 -10.67 3.34
N HIS A 66 -0.28 -9.86 3.40
CA HIS A 66 -0.38 -8.72 4.31
C HIS A 66 -0.12 -9.02 5.81
N PRO A 67 -0.47 -10.20 6.37
CA PRO A 67 -0.08 -10.56 7.75
C PRO A 67 1.45 -10.66 7.96
N PHE A 68 2.20 -10.86 6.88
CA PHE A 68 3.65 -11.05 6.88
C PHE A 68 4.45 -9.77 6.63
N GLY A 69 3.80 -8.67 6.27
CA GLY A 69 4.45 -7.38 6.16
C GLY A 69 3.51 -6.29 5.63
N ASP A 70 3.85 -5.05 5.96
CA ASP A 70 3.21 -3.85 5.44
C ASP A 70 3.94 -3.32 4.18
N ALA A 71 3.59 -2.11 3.73
CA ALA A 71 4.26 -1.45 2.62
C ALA A 71 5.77 -1.21 2.88
N ASN A 72 6.19 -1.00 4.14
CA ASN A 72 7.61 -0.84 4.47
C ASN A 72 8.36 -2.16 4.32
N ALA A 73 7.76 -3.27 4.78
CA ALA A 73 8.30 -4.61 4.57
C ALA A 73 8.45 -4.90 3.07
N MET A 74 7.43 -4.58 2.26
CA MET A 74 7.52 -4.73 0.80
C MET A 74 8.66 -3.91 0.20
N MET A 75 8.82 -2.66 0.62
CA MET A 75 9.92 -1.79 0.17
C MET A 75 11.30 -2.38 0.54
N ARG A 76 11.45 -2.98 1.72
CA ARG A 76 12.70 -3.66 2.11
C ARG A 76 12.97 -4.89 1.25
N ILE A 77 11.95 -5.69 0.97
CA ILE A 77 12.07 -6.87 0.09
C ILE A 77 12.50 -6.42 -1.31
N ALA A 78 11.88 -5.37 -1.86
CA ALA A 78 12.25 -4.83 -3.16
C ALA A 78 13.71 -4.33 -3.18
N LYS A 79 14.15 -3.59 -2.16
CA LYS A 79 15.54 -3.14 -2.03
C LYS A 79 16.52 -4.31 -1.91
N ALA A 80 16.19 -5.31 -1.11
CA ALA A 80 17.01 -6.52 -0.96
C ALA A 80 17.11 -7.28 -2.28
N TYR A 81 16.00 -7.42 -3.02
CA TYR A 81 16.00 -8.04 -4.34
C TYR A 81 16.95 -7.30 -5.31
N CYS A 82 16.83 -5.98 -5.40
CA CYS A 82 17.73 -5.19 -6.27
C CYS A 82 19.20 -5.32 -5.84
N ALA A 83 19.49 -5.29 -4.54
CA ALA A 83 20.85 -5.48 -4.04
C ALA A 83 21.42 -6.86 -4.39
N LEU A 84 20.62 -7.92 -4.29
CA LEU A 84 21.03 -9.27 -4.69
C LEU A 84 21.32 -9.36 -6.19
N VAL A 85 20.48 -8.74 -7.03
CA VAL A 85 20.70 -8.68 -8.47
C VAL A 85 21.98 -7.92 -8.82
N ASP A 86 22.28 -6.86 -8.07
CA ASP A 86 23.52 -6.08 -8.18
C ASP A 86 24.77 -6.80 -7.61
N GLY A 87 24.62 -8.01 -7.06
CA GLY A 87 25.72 -8.73 -6.40
C GLY A 87 26.18 -8.11 -5.08
N LYS A 88 25.37 -7.23 -4.48
CA LYS A 88 25.65 -6.60 -3.19
C LYS A 88 25.19 -7.48 -2.03
N LEU A 89 25.87 -7.35 -0.91
CA LEU A 89 25.44 -7.95 0.35
C LEU A 89 24.18 -7.26 0.85
N VAL A 90 23.21 -8.05 1.30
CA VAL A 90 22.00 -7.56 1.94
C VAL A 90 22.20 -7.64 3.45
N ASP A 91 21.87 -6.55 4.14
CA ASP A 91 21.93 -6.52 5.60
C ASP A 91 21.07 -7.64 6.20
N PRO A 92 21.60 -8.41 7.16
CA PRO A 92 20.83 -9.47 7.79
C PRO A 92 19.65 -8.87 8.56
N VAL A 93 18.50 -9.51 8.40
CA VAL A 93 17.26 -9.14 9.08
C VAL A 93 16.99 -10.14 10.19
N SER A 94 16.56 -9.66 11.36
CA SER A 94 16.04 -10.54 12.41
C SER A 94 14.82 -11.33 11.94
N PHE A 95 14.88 -12.66 12.01
CA PHE A 95 13.75 -13.56 11.78
C PHE A 95 12.71 -13.52 12.91
N ILE A 96 13.09 -12.98 14.06
CA ILE A 96 12.23 -12.85 15.23
C ILE A 96 11.53 -11.50 15.16
N ARG A 97 10.20 -11.50 15.22
CA ARG A 97 9.41 -10.30 15.44
C ARG A 97 9.62 -9.84 16.87
N PRO A 98 10.27 -8.69 17.13
CA PRO A 98 10.41 -8.21 18.49
C PRO A 98 9.01 -7.90 19.05
N PRO A 99 8.79 -8.11 20.36
CA PRO A 99 7.57 -7.63 21.00
C PRO A 99 7.45 -6.12 20.74
N LEU A 100 6.25 -5.70 20.35
CA LEU A 100 5.96 -4.31 20.02
C LEU A 100 5.66 -3.57 21.32
N GLU A 101 6.63 -2.81 21.80
CA GLU A 101 6.47 -1.93 22.95
C GLU A 101 6.38 -0.47 22.49
N VAL A 102 5.40 0.26 23.02
CA VAL A 102 5.24 1.70 22.75
C VAL A 102 6.19 2.46 23.68
N LYS A 103 6.76 3.59 23.22
CA LYS A 103 7.57 4.48 24.06
C LYS A 103 6.76 4.97 25.26
N SER A 104 7.35 4.94 26.45
CA SER A 104 6.70 5.37 27.70
C SER A 104 6.20 6.81 27.60
N GLY A 105 4.90 7.03 27.85
CA GLY A 105 4.24 8.33 27.72
C GLY A 105 2.97 8.28 26.87
N TYR A 106 2.82 7.27 26.02
CA TYR A 106 1.58 7.00 25.31
C TYR A 106 0.74 6.00 26.10
N LYS A 107 -0.40 6.43 26.65
CA LYS A 107 -1.39 5.50 27.19
C LYS A 107 -1.89 4.66 26.02
N SER A 108 -1.58 3.37 26.04
CA SER A 108 -2.29 2.40 25.20
C SER A 108 -3.77 2.49 25.57
N GLY A 109 -4.57 3.15 24.72
CA GLY A 109 -6.03 3.17 24.82
C GLY A 109 -6.65 1.79 24.56
N ALA A 110 -5.85 0.75 24.30
CA ALA A 110 -6.30 -0.62 24.32
C ALA A 110 -6.46 -1.07 25.78
N GLU A 111 -7.51 -0.59 26.44
CA GLU A 111 -8.17 -1.38 27.47
C GLU A 111 -8.54 -2.72 26.83
N GLY A 112 -7.76 -3.74 27.17
CA GLY A 112 -8.24 -5.10 27.40
C GLY A 112 -9.24 -5.66 26.40
N ASN A 113 -9.02 -5.51 25.09
CA ASN A 113 -9.67 -6.42 24.14
C ASN A 113 -8.58 -7.31 23.55
N ALA A 114 -8.36 -8.44 24.22
CA ALA A 114 -7.99 -9.67 23.55
C ALA A 114 -9.12 -10.00 22.55
N VAL A 115 -9.16 -9.26 21.44
CA VAL A 115 -9.97 -9.55 20.27
C VAL A 115 -9.37 -10.84 19.73
N GLY A 116 -9.83 -11.96 20.27
CA GLY A 116 -9.29 -13.27 19.98
C GLY A 116 -9.30 -13.51 18.47
N TRP A 117 -8.42 -14.38 18.01
CA TRP A 117 -8.39 -14.82 16.61
C TRP A 117 -9.79 -15.13 16.06
N ALA A 118 -10.72 -15.60 16.90
CA ALA A 118 -12.11 -15.81 16.58
C ALA A 118 -12.89 -14.56 16.09
N SER A 119 -12.70 -13.38 16.68
CA SER A 119 -13.39 -12.14 16.24
C SER A 119 -12.73 -11.55 14.99
N LEU A 120 -11.40 -11.66 14.85
CA LEU A 120 -10.68 -11.31 13.61
C LEU A 120 -11.06 -12.24 12.45
N LEU A 121 -11.23 -13.54 12.72
CA LEU A 121 -11.72 -14.50 11.73
C LEU A 121 -13.18 -14.20 11.36
N LYS A 122 -14.05 -13.92 12.33
CA LYS A 122 -15.46 -13.54 12.06
C LYS A 122 -15.56 -12.25 11.24
N SER A 123 -14.77 -11.23 11.54
CA SER A 123 -14.74 -9.98 10.75
C SER A 123 -14.19 -10.22 9.35
N SER A 124 -13.10 -11.00 9.22
CA SER A 124 -12.54 -11.38 7.92
C SER A 124 -13.51 -12.18 7.06
N TRP A 125 -14.28 -13.09 7.65
CA TRP A 125 -15.33 -13.85 6.96
C TRP A 125 -16.52 -12.96 6.55
N ARG A 126 -16.97 -12.05 7.41
CA ARG A 126 -18.00 -11.06 7.06
C ARG A 126 -17.54 -10.13 5.95
N GLN A 127 -16.29 -9.68 5.99
CA GLN A 127 -15.71 -8.81 4.97
C GLN A 127 -15.57 -9.54 3.63
N ARG A 128 -15.12 -10.81 3.64
CA ARG A 128 -15.10 -11.66 2.42
C ARG A 128 -16.49 -11.82 1.83
N THR A 129 -17.47 -12.19 2.64
CA THR A 129 -18.86 -12.37 2.17
C THR A 129 -19.50 -11.07 1.68
N GLN A 130 -19.15 -9.91 2.25
CA GLN A 130 -19.55 -8.60 1.73
C GLN A 130 -18.86 -8.24 0.41
N ILE A 131 -17.57 -8.56 0.24
CA ILE A 131 -16.85 -8.36 -1.03
C ILE A 131 -17.49 -9.21 -2.14
N PHE A 132 -17.88 -10.45 -1.84
CA PHE A 132 -18.60 -11.31 -2.78
C PHE A 132 -20.02 -10.80 -3.09
N LYS A 133 -20.70 -10.15 -2.15
CA LYS A 133 -22.04 -9.58 -2.36
C LYS A 133 -22.06 -8.21 -3.04
N ASN A 134 -21.01 -7.40 -2.88
CA ASN A 134 -20.91 -6.05 -3.43
C ASN A 134 -20.26 -6.01 -4.84
N SER A 135 -20.29 -7.12 -5.58
CA SER A 135 -19.63 -7.26 -6.88
C SER A 135 -20.30 -6.50 -8.04
N SER A 136 -21.27 -5.63 -7.79
CA SER A 136 -22.06 -4.99 -8.87
C SER A 136 -21.40 -3.74 -9.47
N SER A 137 -20.26 -3.27 -8.96
CA SER A 137 -19.48 -2.19 -9.60
C SER A 137 -18.12 -2.72 -10.00
N ARG A 138 -17.93 -2.93 -11.31
CA ARG A 138 -16.62 -3.23 -11.89
C ARG A 138 -15.71 -2.03 -11.62
N ARG A 139 -14.83 -2.17 -10.63
CA ARG A 139 -13.82 -1.15 -10.32
C ARG A 139 -12.76 -1.19 -11.41
N ILE A 140 -12.45 -0.04 -12.00
CA ILE A 140 -11.40 0.10 -13.01
C ILE A 140 -10.25 0.84 -12.33
N PRO A 141 -9.08 0.20 -12.14
CA PRO A 141 -7.93 0.88 -11.56
C PRO A 141 -7.50 2.02 -12.49
N LYS A 142 -7.21 3.17 -11.90
CA LYS A 142 -6.68 4.35 -12.58
C LYS A 142 -5.63 4.99 -11.68
N SER A 143 -4.59 5.55 -12.28
CA SER A 143 -3.51 6.23 -11.57
C SER A 143 -3.61 7.73 -11.81
N LEU A 144 -3.61 8.53 -10.75
CA LEU A 144 -3.62 9.99 -10.88
C LEU A 144 -2.18 10.51 -10.83
N PHE A 145 -1.73 11.13 -11.92
CA PHE A 145 -0.46 11.86 -11.97
C PHE A 145 -0.69 13.31 -11.56
N ILE A 146 0.01 13.75 -10.50
CA ILE A 146 -0.01 15.12 -10.01
C ILE A 146 1.38 15.73 -10.22
N PRO A 147 1.53 16.77 -11.08
CA PRO A 147 2.81 17.43 -11.31
C PRO A 147 3.38 18.08 -10.04
N ARG A 148 4.72 18.08 -9.90
CA ARG A 148 5.42 18.73 -8.77
C ARG A 148 5.12 20.22 -8.65
N LYS A 149 4.97 20.92 -9.78
CA LYS A 149 4.59 22.34 -9.83
C LYS A 149 3.27 22.59 -9.11
N GLN A 150 2.25 21.76 -9.37
CA GLN A 150 0.95 21.86 -8.73
C GLN A 150 1.02 21.67 -7.20
N ILE A 151 1.81 20.69 -6.74
CA ILE A 151 2.03 20.46 -5.30
C ILE A 151 2.69 21.69 -4.65
N HIS A 152 3.64 22.32 -5.35
CA HIS A 152 4.32 23.52 -4.87
C HIS A 152 3.37 24.72 -4.76
N GLU A 153 2.50 24.92 -5.76
CA GLU A 153 1.47 25.95 -5.73
C GLU A 153 0.52 25.78 -4.53
N TRP A 154 0.01 24.56 -4.31
CA TRP A 154 -0.83 24.26 -3.14
C TRP A 154 -0.10 24.47 -1.81
N THR A 155 1.19 24.13 -1.77
CA THR A 155 2.01 24.36 -0.57
C THR A 155 2.13 25.84 -0.26
N LYS A 156 2.31 26.68 -1.29
CA LYS A 156 2.39 28.14 -1.15
C LYS A 156 1.06 28.72 -0.66
N GLU A 157 -0.05 28.33 -1.27
CA GLU A 157 -1.41 28.75 -0.85
C GLU A 157 -1.67 28.39 0.62
N ALA A 158 -1.33 27.17 1.04
CA ALA A 158 -1.49 26.74 2.43
C ALA A 158 -0.61 27.53 3.41
N GLN A 159 0.62 27.88 3.00
CA GLN A 159 1.53 28.71 3.80
C GLN A 159 1.01 30.14 3.96
N GLU A 160 0.42 30.73 2.92
CA GLU A 160 -0.24 32.03 2.99
C GLU A 160 -1.38 32.03 4.02
N HIS A 161 -2.02 30.88 4.24
CA HIS A 161 -3.07 30.70 5.24
C HIS A 161 -2.55 30.22 6.61
N THR A 162 -1.24 30.30 6.85
CA THR A 162 -0.57 29.88 8.10
C THR A 162 -0.81 28.40 8.47
N ALA A 163 -1.18 27.55 7.49
CA ALA A 163 -1.38 26.13 7.72
C ALA A 163 -0.05 25.38 7.59
N ARG A 164 0.30 24.59 8.61
CA ARG A 164 1.44 23.67 8.54
C ARG A 164 0.98 22.35 7.92
N VAL A 165 1.18 22.21 6.62
CA VAL A 165 0.80 21.02 5.84
C VAL A 165 2.03 20.35 5.24
N ILE A 166 1.98 19.03 5.05
CA ILE A 166 2.94 18.28 4.23
C ILE A 166 2.31 17.89 2.89
N GLU A 167 3.13 17.54 1.90
CA GLU A 167 2.66 17.15 0.54
C GLU A 167 1.55 16.08 0.59
N ASN A 168 1.66 15.12 1.51
CA ASN A 168 0.68 14.06 1.68
C ASN A 168 -0.70 14.60 2.12
N ASP A 169 -0.74 15.63 2.96
CA ASP A 169 -2.01 16.24 3.42
C ASP A 169 -2.69 17.00 2.29
N LEU A 170 -1.89 17.66 1.44
CA LEU A 170 -2.36 18.37 0.26
C LEU A 170 -2.97 17.40 -0.76
N ILE A 171 -2.26 16.30 -1.06
CA ILE A 171 -2.77 15.27 -1.98
C ILE A 171 -4.03 14.63 -1.41
N LEU A 172 -4.04 14.31 -0.11
CA LEU A 172 -5.19 13.68 0.53
C LEU A 172 -6.41 14.60 0.55
N SER A 173 -6.23 15.89 0.85
CA SER A 173 -7.32 16.86 0.86
C SER A 173 -7.87 17.10 -0.55
N TYR A 174 -7.00 17.15 -1.57
CA TYR A 174 -7.41 17.21 -2.98
C TYR A 174 -8.27 15.99 -3.35
N LEU A 175 -7.80 14.77 -3.06
CA LEU A 175 -8.54 13.55 -3.34
C LEU A 175 -9.86 13.50 -2.57
N TYR A 176 -9.84 13.83 -1.28
CA TYR A 176 -11.03 13.87 -0.46
C TYR A 176 -12.06 14.83 -1.05
N ARG A 177 -11.69 16.07 -1.36
CA ARG A 177 -12.60 17.05 -1.97
C ARG A 177 -13.15 16.58 -3.32
N HIS A 178 -12.31 15.97 -4.16
CA HIS A 178 -12.72 15.53 -5.49
C HIS A 178 -13.69 14.35 -5.45
N PHE A 179 -13.51 13.43 -4.50
CA PHE A 179 -14.31 12.19 -4.40
C PHE A 179 -15.41 12.23 -3.34
N SER A 180 -15.48 13.28 -2.52
CA SER A 180 -16.52 13.45 -1.48
C SER A 180 -17.78 14.15 -1.97
N ASN A 181 -17.89 14.48 -3.26
CA ASN A 181 -19.04 15.19 -3.83
C ASN A 181 -20.30 14.33 -4.02
N ASP A 182 -20.39 13.16 -3.39
CA ASP A 182 -21.58 12.32 -3.43
C ASP A 182 -22.54 12.73 -2.30
N GLU A 183 -23.51 13.61 -2.60
CA GLU A 183 -24.50 14.11 -1.64
C GLU A 183 -25.31 12.99 -0.96
N ALA A 184 -25.34 11.77 -1.53
CA ALA A 184 -26.10 10.65 -1.01
C ALA A 184 -25.40 9.91 0.15
N ARG A 185 -24.11 10.16 0.42
CA ARG A 185 -23.35 9.44 1.44
C ARG A 185 -22.44 10.37 2.22
N SER A 186 -22.42 10.22 3.54
CA SER A 186 -21.38 10.84 4.35
C SER A 186 -20.01 10.28 3.93
N PRO A 187 -19.09 11.13 3.43
CA PRO A 187 -17.78 10.66 3.02
C PRO A 187 -17.01 10.18 4.25
N ASN A 188 -16.62 8.89 4.25
CA ASN A 188 -15.76 8.33 5.28
C ASN A 188 -14.33 8.27 4.74
N LEU A 189 -13.41 8.98 5.40
CA LEU A 189 -11.98 8.95 5.08
C LEU A 189 -11.25 7.99 6.03
N GLY A 190 -10.65 6.94 5.48
CA GLY A 190 -9.75 6.06 6.21
C GLY A 190 -8.30 6.41 5.90
N ILE A 191 -7.49 6.66 6.95
CA ILE A 191 -6.06 6.90 6.81
C ILE A 191 -5.31 5.78 7.53
N THR A 192 -4.30 5.25 6.85
CA THR A 192 -3.40 4.24 7.41
C THR A 192 -2.07 4.90 7.73
N MET A 193 -1.59 4.77 8.98
CA MET A 193 -0.37 5.44 9.44
C MET A 193 0.68 4.43 9.91
N ASN A 194 1.94 4.72 9.59
CA ASN A 194 3.06 3.94 10.11
C ASN A 194 3.37 4.35 11.57
N VAL A 195 3.10 3.44 12.51
CA VAL A 195 3.34 3.66 13.96
C VAL A 195 4.76 3.30 14.40
N GLN A 196 5.65 2.90 13.49
CA GLN A 196 7.01 2.47 13.82
C GLN A 196 7.80 3.50 14.64
N ARG A 197 7.62 4.80 14.37
CA ARG A 197 8.30 5.88 15.13
C ARG A 197 7.89 5.94 16.61
N GLN A 198 6.71 5.42 16.93
CA GLN A 198 6.14 5.38 18.28
C GLN A 198 6.58 4.11 19.05
N LEU A 199 7.17 3.14 18.36
CA LEU A 199 7.69 1.93 18.96
C LEU A 199 9.08 2.16 19.56
N GLN A 200 9.39 1.40 20.62
CA GLN A 200 10.73 1.38 21.22
C GLN A 200 11.77 0.72 20.32
N ARG A 201 11.35 -0.23 19.48
CA ARG A 201 12.21 -0.96 18.53
C ARG A 201 11.65 -0.89 17.13
N GLU A 202 12.55 -0.83 16.16
CA GLU A 202 12.21 -0.93 14.75
C GLU A 202 11.66 -2.32 14.43
N ALA A 203 10.43 -2.36 13.91
CA ALA A 203 9.74 -3.59 13.55
C ALA A 203 9.75 -3.74 12.02
N GLY A 204 10.91 -4.06 11.46
CA GLY A 204 11.17 -3.93 10.03
C GLY A 204 10.28 -4.73 9.08
N PHE A 205 9.72 -5.86 9.54
CA PHE A 205 8.85 -6.76 8.75
C PHE A 205 7.53 -7.07 9.45
N SER A 206 7.15 -6.28 10.45
CA SER A 206 5.89 -6.51 11.16
C SER A 206 4.73 -5.85 10.42
N CYS A 207 3.62 -6.55 10.28
CA CYS A 207 2.35 -5.91 9.94
C CYS A 207 1.85 -5.16 11.19
N LEU A 208 2.26 -3.90 11.32
CA LEU A 208 1.95 -3.06 12.48
C LEU A 208 0.45 -2.75 12.65
N TYR A 209 -0.38 -3.15 11.70
CA TYR A 209 -1.84 -3.05 11.78
C TYR A 209 -2.47 -4.18 12.63
N HIS A 210 -1.71 -5.24 12.93
CA HIS A 210 -2.14 -6.33 13.82
C HIS A 210 -1.42 -6.19 15.17
N LEU A 211 -1.65 -5.09 15.87
CA LEU A 211 -1.18 -4.90 17.24
C LEU A 211 -1.98 -5.81 18.18
N ILE A 212 -1.43 -6.99 18.50
CA ILE A 212 -1.80 -7.68 19.74
C ILE A 212 -0.89 -7.10 20.82
N LEU A 213 -1.40 -6.11 21.55
CA LEU A 213 -0.73 -5.58 22.73
C LEU A 213 -0.83 -6.64 23.84
N THR A 214 0.23 -7.43 24.00
CA THR A 214 0.33 -8.32 25.15
C THR A 214 0.74 -7.47 26.36
N LYS A 215 -0.07 -7.52 27.44
CA LYS A 215 0.33 -6.93 28.72
C LYS A 215 1.69 -7.52 29.14
N PRO A 216 2.60 -6.72 29.72
CA PRO A 216 3.74 -7.28 30.43
C PRO A 216 3.22 -8.23 31.51
N LYS A 217 3.85 -9.40 31.63
CA LYS A 217 3.60 -10.28 32.77
C LYS A 217 4.06 -9.56 34.05
N PRO A 218 3.29 -9.66 35.15
CA PRO A 218 3.74 -9.16 36.45
C PRO A 218 4.99 -9.90 36.92
#